data_AF-A0A920M5K6-F1
#
_entry.id   AF-A0A920M5K6-F1
#
_cell.length_a   1.000
_cell.length_b   1.000
_cell.length_c   1.000
_cell.angle_alpha   90.00
_cell.angle_beta   90.00
_cell.angle_gamma   90.00
#
_symmetry.space_group_name_H-M   'P 1'
#
loop_
_entity.id
_entity.type
_entity.pdbx_description
1 polymer ?
#
loop_
_entity_poly.entity_id
_entity_poly.type
_entity_poly.pdbx_seq_one_letter_code
_entity_poly.pdbx_strand_id
1 'polypeptide(L)'
;MLYFAPTGIKNSLSYSCGILSLISAFYLFVLVFYANPFEVSDMNNSDGRGINPLLRHPGMYIHPPLLMSGLASISIPFVISQGALFDSKKNNNWFSPLRIWSLISWTLLGAGLLIGAWWAYTILGWGGYWSWDPIENVGLMPWLVLTALIHSIMVEERRGMFRLWNIILVSLTFILALLGTFINRGGPVVSVHSFAAST
;
A
#
# COMPACT_ATOMS: atom_id res chain seq x y z
N MET A 1 20.08 4.19 -6.31
CA MET A 1 18.90 4.47 -7.17
C MET A 1 19.16 5.55 -8.22
N LEU A 2 19.81 6.68 -7.89
CA LEU A 2 20.06 7.81 -8.82
C LEU A 2 20.92 7.48 -10.06
N TYR A 3 21.88 6.56 -9.95
CA TYR A 3 22.86 6.28 -11.01
C TYR A 3 22.26 5.63 -12.27
N PHE A 4 21.24 4.78 -12.13
CA PHE A 4 20.60 4.05 -13.23
C PHE A 4 19.31 4.71 -13.73
N ALA A 5 18.97 5.89 -13.23
CA ALA A 5 17.73 6.57 -13.60
C ALA A 5 17.80 7.11 -15.04
N PRO A 6 16.76 6.89 -15.87
CA PRO A 6 16.64 7.53 -17.17
C PRO A 6 16.86 9.05 -17.06
N THR A 7 17.61 9.62 -18.00
CA THR A 7 17.96 11.06 -17.99
C THR A 7 16.74 11.98 -17.89
N GLY A 8 15.59 11.52 -18.38
CA GLY A 8 14.31 12.23 -18.33
C GLY A 8 13.76 12.49 -16.92
N ILE A 9 14.16 11.74 -15.90
CA ILE A 9 13.62 11.84 -14.52
C ILE A 9 14.66 12.23 -13.48
N LYS A 10 15.91 12.48 -13.89
CA LYS A 10 17.00 12.74 -12.93
C LYS A 10 16.74 13.94 -12.02
N ASN A 11 16.12 15.00 -12.55
CA ASN A 11 15.83 16.21 -11.76
C ASN A 11 14.71 15.99 -10.75
N SER A 12 13.63 15.30 -11.15
CA SER A 12 12.51 14.97 -10.26
C SER A 12 12.87 13.91 -9.22
N LEU A 13 13.84 13.05 -9.51
CA LEU A 13 14.21 11.93 -8.64
C LEU A 13 14.73 12.37 -7.27
N SER A 14 15.45 13.49 -7.19
CA SER A 14 15.93 14.01 -5.89
C SER A 14 14.77 14.40 -4.99
N TYR A 15 13.74 15.04 -5.54
CA TYR A 15 12.51 15.36 -4.82
C TYR A 15 11.74 14.09 -4.43
N SER A 16 11.61 13.14 -5.35
CA SER A 16 10.96 11.85 -5.05
C SER A 16 11.66 11.10 -3.92
N CYS A 17 12.99 11.03 -3.93
CA CYS A 17 13.77 10.42 -2.85
C CYS A 17 13.59 11.19 -1.53
N GLY A 18 13.63 12.52 -1.55
CA GLY A 18 13.40 13.33 -0.34
C GLY A 18 12.03 13.08 0.30
N ILE A 19 10.97 13.03 -0.51
CA ILE A 19 9.62 12.74 -0.03
C ILE A 19 9.53 11.30 0.48
N LEU A 20 10.15 10.34 -0.20
CA LEU A 20 10.17 8.94 0.25
C LEU A 20 10.89 8.80 1.60
N SER A 21 12.04 9.47 1.76
CA SER A 21 12.77 9.52 3.02
C SER A 21 11.95 10.14 4.14
N LEU A 22 11.16 11.18 3.86
CA LEU A 22 10.22 11.77 4.83
C LEU A 22 9.15 10.76 5.26
N ILE A 23 8.54 10.06 4.30
CA ILE A 23 7.54 8.99 4.57
C ILE A 23 8.18 7.89 5.42
N SER A 24 9.37 7.41 5.06
CA SER A 24 10.09 6.39 5.84
C SER A 24 10.44 6.88 7.24
N ALA A 25 10.92 8.12 7.39
CA ALA A 25 11.24 8.71 8.69
C ALA A 25 9.99 8.82 9.58
N PHE A 26 8.84 9.20 9.01
CA PHE A 26 7.56 9.21 9.73
C PHE A 26 7.20 7.82 10.27
N TYR A 27 7.26 6.78 9.43
CA TYR A 27 6.94 5.41 9.89
C TYR A 27 7.96 4.87 10.90
N LEU A 28 9.24 5.22 10.76
CA LEU A 28 10.27 4.89 11.75
C LEU A 28 10.00 5.59 13.08
N PHE A 29 9.63 6.87 13.06
CA PHE A 29 9.24 7.61 14.25
C PHE A 29 8.04 6.94 14.95
N VAL A 30 7.00 6.57 14.21
CA VAL A 30 5.85 5.84 14.76
C VAL A 30 6.28 4.49 15.37
N LEU A 31 7.13 3.74 14.68
CA LEU A 31 7.62 2.43 15.16
C LEU A 31 8.41 2.56 16.47
N VAL A 32 9.29 3.56 16.58
CA VAL A 32 10.15 3.74 17.76
C VAL A 32 9.36 4.26 18.97
N PHE A 33 8.44 5.20 18.76
CA PHE A 33 7.82 5.94 19.89
C PHE A 33 6.39 5.52 20.22
N TYR A 34 5.62 5.00 19.26
CA TYR A 34 4.19 4.73 19.46
C TYR A 34 3.81 3.26 19.30
N ALA A 35 4.63 2.47 18.63
CA ALA A 35 4.27 1.10 18.29
C ALA A 35 5.49 0.20 18.22
N ASN A 36 6.27 0.23 19.31
CA ASN A 36 7.49 -0.55 19.49
C ASN A 36 7.15 -2.05 19.58
N PRO A 37 7.55 -2.88 18.60
CA PRO A 37 7.25 -4.31 18.62
C PRO A 37 8.03 -5.08 19.70
N PHE A 38 9.00 -4.44 20.35
CA PHE A 38 9.83 -5.02 21.41
C PHE A 38 9.46 -4.50 22.81
N GLU A 39 8.33 -3.82 22.94
CA GLU A 39 7.78 -3.47 24.25
C GLU A 39 7.49 -4.76 25.03
N VAL A 40 8.02 -4.84 26.25
CA VAL A 40 7.90 -6.04 27.09
C VAL A 40 6.50 -6.06 27.67
N SER A 41 5.78 -7.17 27.47
CA SER A 41 4.45 -7.34 28.05
C SER A 41 4.52 -7.45 29.58
N ASP A 42 3.62 -6.77 30.28
CA ASP A 42 3.48 -6.86 31.75
C ASP A 42 3.16 -8.29 32.24
N MET A 43 2.58 -9.12 31.37
CA MET A 43 2.30 -10.53 31.64
C MET A 43 3.50 -11.41 31.28
N ASN A 44 4.25 -11.85 32.29
CA ASN A 44 5.32 -12.84 32.15
C ASN A 44 4.75 -14.26 32.01
N ASN A 45 4.06 -14.52 30.89
CA ASN A 45 3.57 -15.87 30.58
C ASN A 45 4.73 -16.72 30.05
N SER A 46 4.90 -17.93 30.59
CA SER A 46 5.92 -18.89 30.11
C SER A 46 5.75 -19.29 28.64
N ASP A 47 4.52 -19.17 28.13
CA ASP A 47 4.15 -19.24 26.72
C ASP A 47 3.21 -18.07 26.38
N GLY A 48 3.40 -17.46 25.21
CA GLY A 48 2.47 -16.44 24.72
C GLY A 48 1.06 -17.01 24.45
N ARG A 49 0.04 -16.13 24.37
CA ARG A 49 -1.35 -16.52 24.03
C ARG A 49 -1.48 -17.29 22.71
N GLY A 50 -0.45 -17.24 21.86
CA GLY A 50 -0.42 -17.86 20.54
C GLY A 50 -1.33 -17.13 19.55
N ILE A 51 -1.21 -17.49 18.27
CA ILE A 51 -2.10 -16.96 17.24
C ILE A 51 -3.44 -17.67 17.29
N ASN A 52 -4.52 -16.93 17.01
CA ASN A 52 -5.86 -17.48 16.82
C ASN A 52 -5.78 -18.69 15.86
N PRO A 53 -6.34 -19.86 16.20
CA PRO A 53 -6.27 -21.06 15.37
C PRO A 53 -6.70 -20.87 13.91
N LEU A 54 -7.66 -19.97 13.65
CA LEU A 54 -8.11 -19.62 12.30
C LEU A 54 -6.99 -18.99 11.44
N LEU A 55 -6.00 -18.36 12.08
CA LEU A 55 -4.88 -17.69 11.42
C LEU A 55 -3.72 -18.64 11.07
N ARG A 56 -3.82 -19.93 11.39
CA ARG A 56 -2.75 -20.92 11.14
C ARG A 56 -2.73 -21.47 9.70
N HIS A 57 -3.64 -21.03 8.84
CA HIS A 57 -3.74 -21.50 7.46
C HIS A 57 -2.66 -20.90 6.55
N PRO A 58 -2.09 -21.64 5.58
CA PRO A 58 -1.05 -21.13 4.68
C PRO A 58 -1.40 -19.81 3.97
N GLY A 59 -2.66 -19.64 3.58
CA GLY A 59 -3.16 -18.40 2.99
C GLY A 59 -2.95 -17.17 3.88
N MET A 60 -3.05 -17.30 5.22
CA MET A 60 -2.78 -16.22 6.18
C MET A 60 -1.32 -15.87 6.33
N TYR A 61 -0.40 -16.78 6.00
CA TYR A 61 1.03 -16.45 6.01
C TYR A 61 1.46 -15.68 4.75
N ILE A 62 0.70 -15.83 3.66
CA ILE A 62 1.08 -15.30 2.35
C ILE A 62 0.36 -13.99 2.03
N HIS A 63 -0.96 -13.93 2.24
CA HIS A 63 -1.74 -12.79 1.77
C HIS A 63 -1.46 -11.48 2.54
N PRO A 64 -1.26 -11.45 3.88
CA PRO A 64 -1.01 -10.20 4.57
C PRO A 64 0.33 -9.55 4.16
N PRO A 65 1.46 -10.28 4.04
CA PRO A 65 2.68 -9.70 3.48
C PRO A 65 2.50 -9.13 2.08
N LEU A 66 1.72 -9.79 1.20
CA LEU A 66 1.43 -9.28 -0.15
C LEU A 66 0.58 -8.01 -0.11
N LEU A 67 -0.51 -7.99 0.67
CA LEU A 67 -1.36 -6.81 0.84
C LEU A 67 -0.57 -5.64 1.42
N MET A 68 0.21 -5.86 2.48
CA MET A 68 1.04 -4.83 3.11
C MET A 68 2.12 -4.33 2.17
N SER A 69 2.78 -5.21 1.42
CA SER A 69 3.76 -4.82 0.40
C SER A 69 3.12 -4.01 -0.73
N GLY A 70 1.92 -4.41 -1.16
CA GLY A 70 1.12 -3.67 -2.12
C GLY A 70 0.77 -2.26 -1.64
N LEU A 71 0.23 -2.13 -0.43
CA LEU A 71 -0.08 -0.84 0.21
C LEU A 71 1.18 0.03 0.36
N ALA A 72 2.29 -0.54 0.83
CA ALA A 72 3.55 0.19 0.97
C ALA A 72 4.11 0.65 -0.37
N SER A 73 4.01 -0.19 -1.41
CA SER A 73 4.54 0.11 -2.75
C SER A 73 3.84 1.29 -3.44
N ILE A 74 2.59 1.61 -3.08
CA ILE A 74 1.84 2.80 -3.56
C ILE A 74 2.58 4.11 -3.24
N SER A 75 3.42 4.14 -2.20
CA SER A 75 4.28 5.29 -1.91
C SER A 75 5.19 5.64 -3.08
N ILE A 76 5.61 4.66 -3.90
CA ILE A 76 6.55 4.87 -5.00
C ILE A 76 5.89 5.65 -6.16
N PRO A 77 4.73 5.22 -6.72
CA PRO A 77 3.98 6.04 -7.67
C PRO A 77 3.68 7.45 -7.14
N PHE A 78 3.32 7.58 -5.87
CA PHE A 78 3.04 8.87 -5.25
C PHE A 78 4.26 9.80 -5.29
N VAL A 79 5.43 9.36 -4.80
CA VAL A 79 6.61 10.22 -4.78
C VAL A 79 7.16 10.53 -6.18
N ILE A 80 6.97 9.64 -7.16
CA ILE A 80 7.29 9.92 -8.57
C ILE A 80 6.44 11.08 -9.08
N SER A 81 5.13 11.06 -8.80
CA SER A 81 4.21 12.12 -9.20
C SER A 81 4.52 13.45 -8.50
N GLN A 82 4.71 13.43 -7.18
CA GLN A 82 5.02 14.64 -6.42
C GLN A 82 6.39 15.22 -6.80
N GLY A 83 7.41 14.37 -6.97
CA GLY A 83 8.73 14.83 -7.42
C GLY A 83 8.70 15.47 -8.81
N ALA A 84 7.82 14.98 -9.70
CA ALA A 84 7.61 15.58 -11.02
C ALA A 84 6.89 16.94 -10.98
N LEU A 85 6.14 17.25 -9.92
CA LEU A 85 5.54 18.58 -9.71
C LEU A 85 6.58 19.62 -9.28
N PHE A 86 7.55 19.21 -8.47
CA PHE A 86 8.63 20.08 -8.02
C PHE A 86 9.74 20.28 -9.06
N ASP A 87 9.75 19.49 -10.15
CA ASP A 87 10.71 19.68 -11.24
C ASP A 87 10.36 20.90 -12.11
N SER A 88 11.14 21.97 -11.92
CA SER A 88 11.08 23.20 -12.72
C SER A 88 11.16 22.99 -14.23
N LYS A 89 11.84 21.93 -14.70
CA LYS A 89 11.98 21.65 -16.14
C LYS A 89 10.76 20.96 -16.74
N LYS A 90 9.78 20.58 -15.91
CA LYS A 90 8.53 19.89 -16.29
C LYS A 90 8.76 18.76 -17.32
N ASN A 91 9.85 18.01 -17.15
CA ASN A 91 10.24 17.03 -18.15
C ASN A 91 9.13 15.97 -18.31
N ASN A 92 8.75 15.67 -19.56
CA ASN A 92 7.51 14.94 -19.81
C ASN A 92 7.58 13.44 -19.51
N ASN A 93 8.75 12.85 -19.25
CA ASN A 93 8.89 11.38 -19.18
C ASN A 93 8.55 10.73 -17.81
N TRP A 94 7.81 11.42 -16.94
CA TRP A 94 7.43 10.91 -15.61
C TRP A 94 6.40 9.77 -15.67
N PHE A 95 5.60 9.69 -16.74
CA PHE A 95 4.54 8.68 -16.90
C PHE A 95 5.07 7.24 -17.04
N SER A 96 6.25 7.05 -17.64
CA SER A 96 6.84 5.71 -17.84
C SER A 96 7.17 4.99 -16.52
N PRO A 97 7.99 5.56 -15.61
CA PRO A 97 8.23 4.94 -14.31
C PRO A 97 6.97 4.89 -13.45
N LEU A 98 6.10 5.91 -13.53
CA LEU A 98 4.82 5.91 -12.82
C LEU A 98 3.97 4.70 -13.21
N ARG A 99 3.88 4.37 -14.51
CA ARG A 99 3.12 3.23 -15.02
C ARG A 99 3.68 1.90 -14.49
N ILE A 100 4.99 1.70 -14.56
CA ILE A 100 5.65 0.48 -14.11
C ILE A 100 5.38 0.25 -12.61
N TRP A 101 5.61 1.28 -11.79
CA TRP A 101 5.40 1.17 -10.35
C TRP A 101 3.92 1.05 -9.96
N SER A 102 3.01 1.66 -10.73
CA SER A 102 1.57 1.48 -10.54
C SER A 102 1.14 0.04 -10.84
N LEU A 103 1.68 -0.59 -11.90
CA LEU A 103 1.42 -1.99 -12.24
C LEU A 103 1.98 -2.96 -11.19
N ILE A 104 3.18 -2.69 -10.68
CA ILE A 104 3.77 -3.49 -9.58
C ILE A 104 2.87 -3.41 -8.35
N SER A 105 2.48 -2.19 -7.94
CA SER A 105 1.61 -1.98 -6.78
C SER A 105 0.25 -2.65 -6.95
N TRP A 106 -0.34 -2.50 -8.14
CA TRP A 106 -1.62 -3.11 -8.50
C TRP A 106 -1.57 -4.64 -8.49
N THR A 107 -0.48 -5.24 -8.98
CA THR A 107 -0.30 -6.70 -8.99
C THR A 107 -0.12 -7.25 -7.59
N LEU A 108 0.70 -6.59 -6.75
CA LEU A 108 0.90 -7.02 -5.36
C LEU A 108 -0.40 -6.94 -4.56
N LEU A 109 -1.13 -5.82 -4.66
CA LEU A 109 -2.44 -5.68 -4.03
C LEU A 109 -3.45 -6.69 -4.55
N GLY A 110 -3.53 -6.86 -5.87
CA GLY A 110 -4.43 -7.82 -6.51
C GLY A 110 -4.15 -9.26 -6.07
N ALA A 111 -2.89 -9.66 -6.04
CA ALA A 111 -2.49 -10.98 -5.55
C ALA A 111 -2.83 -11.18 -4.06
N GLY A 112 -2.57 -10.16 -3.24
CA GLY A 112 -2.96 -10.16 -1.83
C GLY A 112 -4.47 -10.32 -1.63
N LEU A 113 -5.27 -9.56 -2.38
CA LEU A 113 -6.75 -9.64 -2.35
C LEU A 113 -7.26 -11.02 -2.81
N LEU A 114 -6.71 -11.57 -3.89
CA LEU A 114 -7.14 -12.88 -4.42
C LEU A 114 -6.82 -14.03 -3.46
N ILE A 115 -5.62 -14.02 -2.86
CA ILE A 115 -5.23 -15.06 -1.89
C ILE A 115 -6.00 -14.89 -0.57
N GLY A 116 -6.24 -13.64 -0.14
CA GLY A 116 -7.10 -13.33 1.00
C GLY A 116 -8.51 -13.89 0.81
N ALA A 117 -9.14 -13.58 -0.34
CA ALA A 117 -10.46 -14.10 -0.68
C ALA A 117 -10.51 -15.64 -0.75
N TRP A 118 -9.48 -16.27 -1.30
CA TRP A 118 -9.37 -17.74 -1.30
C TRP A 118 -9.27 -18.30 0.12
N TRP A 119 -8.44 -17.71 0.99
CA TRP A 119 -8.31 -18.14 2.38
C TRP A 119 -9.62 -17.97 3.16
N ALA A 120 -10.25 -16.79 3.05
CA ALA A 120 -11.50 -16.50 3.73
C ALA A 120 -12.58 -17.53 3.33
N TYR A 121 -12.63 -17.87 2.03
CA TYR A 121 -13.50 -18.91 1.52
C TYR A 121 -13.23 -20.29 2.14
N THR A 122 -11.97 -20.70 2.28
CA THR A 122 -11.65 -22.05 2.79
C THR A 122 -11.78 -22.20 4.30
N ILE A 123 -11.57 -21.14 5.08
CA ILE A 123 -11.49 -21.21 6.54
C ILE A 123 -12.71 -20.63 7.25
N LEU A 124 -13.27 -19.52 6.75
CA LEU A 124 -14.43 -18.91 7.38
C LEU A 124 -15.72 -19.57 6.86
N GLY A 125 -15.74 -20.04 5.60
CA GLY A 125 -16.89 -20.76 5.03
C GLY A 125 -18.14 -19.88 4.79
N TRP A 126 -18.01 -18.56 4.89
CA TRP A 126 -19.15 -17.64 4.85
C TRP A 126 -19.57 -17.29 3.42
N GLY A 127 -20.66 -17.88 2.94
CA GLY A 127 -21.51 -17.29 1.88
C GLY A 127 -20.91 -17.00 0.49
N GLY A 128 -19.63 -17.32 0.24
CA GLY A 128 -18.94 -17.11 -1.05
C GLY A 128 -17.69 -16.22 -0.95
N TYR A 129 -17.19 -15.74 -2.09
CA TYR A 129 -15.89 -15.05 -2.26
C TYR A 129 -15.75 -13.68 -1.53
N TRP A 130 -16.77 -13.23 -0.80
CA TRP A 130 -16.95 -11.84 -0.33
C TRP A 130 -17.71 -11.71 1.01
N SER A 131 -17.39 -12.48 2.05
CA SER A 131 -17.87 -12.13 3.40
C SER A 131 -17.06 -10.95 3.95
N TRP A 132 -17.35 -9.77 3.41
CA TRP A 132 -16.65 -8.49 3.55
C TRP A 132 -16.15 -8.16 4.96
N ASP A 133 -14.95 -8.62 5.30
CA ASP A 133 -14.20 -8.07 6.41
C ASP A 133 -13.78 -6.64 6.05
N PRO A 134 -14.05 -5.62 6.88
CA PRO A 134 -13.73 -4.24 6.57
C PRO A 134 -12.25 -4.00 6.23
N ILE A 135 -11.34 -4.86 6.71
CA ILE A 135 -9.91 -4.80 6.42
C ILE A 135 -9.60 -5.24 4.97
N GLU A 136 -10.34 -6.20 4.41
CA GLU A 136 -10.17 -6.61 3.01
C GLU A 136 -10.70 -5.53 2.04
N ASN A 137 -11.80 -4.88 2.42
CA ASN A 137 -12.36 -3.70 1.72
C ASN A 137 -11.34 -2.56 1.57
N VAL A 138 -10.51 -2.42 2.59
CA VAL A 138 -9.53 -1.35 2.71
C VAL A 138 -8.37 -1.54 1.73
N GLY A 139 -8.04 -2.78 1.34
CA GLY A 139 -7.15 -3.06 0.21
C GLY A 139 -7.79 -2.83 -1.16
N LEU A 140 -9.11 -3.05 -1.28
CA LEU A 140 -9.84 -2.90 -2.54
C LEU A 140 -9.95 -1.44 -3.00
N MET A 141 -10.18 -0.50 -2.07
CA MET A 141 -10.32 0.92 -2.40
C MET A 141 -9.12 1.49 -3.19
N PRO A 142 -7.86 1.43 -2.71
CA PRO A 142 -6.72 1.91 -3.49
C PRO A 142 -6.48 1.06 -4.75
N TRP A 143 -6.85 -0.22 -4.77
CA TRP A 143 -6.71 -1.06 -5.97
C TRP A 143 -7.64 -0.62 -7.11
N LEU A 144 -8.87 -0.21 -6.82
CA LEU A 144 -9.80 0.36 -7.80
C LEU A 144 -9.28 1.70 -8.35
N VAL A 145 -8.78 2.58 -7.47
CA VAL A 145 -8.20 3.86 -7.92
C VAL A 145 -6.90 3.65 -8.71
N LEU A 146 -6.05 2.68 -8.34
CA LEU A 146 -4.91 2.25 -9.18
C LEU A 146 -5.35 1.77 -10.56
N THR A 147 -6.44 1.02 -10.64
CA THR A 147 -6.98 0.55 -11.92
C THR A 147 -7.35 1.75 -12.79
N ALA A 148 -8.06 2.74 -12.25
CA ALA A 148 -8.36 3.98 -12.96
C ALA A 148 -7.08 4.75 -13.37
N LEU A 149 -6.10 4.84 -12.48
CA LEU A 149 -4.82 5.50 -12.73
C LEU A 149 -4.06 4.83 -13.89
N ILE A 150 -3.94 3.50 -13.91
CA ILE A 150 -3.21 2.77 -14.97
C ILE A 150 -3.81 3.08 -16.35
N HIS A 151 -5.14 3.09 -16.47
CA HIS A 151 -5.81 3.44 -17.73
C HIS A 151 -5.59 4.91 -18.09
N SER A 152 -5.67 5.82 -17.12
CA SER A 152 -5.50 7.24 -17.34
C SER A 152 -4.04 7.62 -17.71
N ILE A 153 -3.03 6.92 -17.18
CA ILE A 153 -1.63 7.08 -17.57
C ILE A 153 -1.43 6.72 -19.04
N MET A 154 -2.09 5.67 -19.54
CA MET A 154 -2.00 5.30 -20.95
C MET A 154 -2.56 6.39 -21.87
N VAL A 155 -3.58 7.13 -21.42
CA VAL A 155 -4.12 8.27 -22.18
C VAL A 155 -3.16 9.46 -22.15
N GLU A 156 -2.51 9.74 -21.01
CA GLU A 156 -1.46 10.76 -20.96
C GLU A 156 -0.28 10.43 -21.88
N GLU A 157 0.20 9.18 -21.86
CA GLU A 157 1.31 8.73 -22.72
C GLU A 157 0.97 8.85 -24.21
N ARG A 158 -0.26 8.52 -24.62
CA ARG A 158 -0.66 8.53 -26.04
C ARG A 158 -1.16 9.88 -26.56
N ARG A 159 -1.76 10.71 -25.69
CA ARG A 159 -2.48 11.93 -26.10
C ARG A 159 -2.01 13.20 -25.39
N GLY A 160 -1.13 13.10 -24.39
CA GLY A 160 -0.68 14.25 -23.60
C GLY A 160 -1.78 14.91 -22.74
N MET A 161 -2.89 14.21 -22.50
CA MET A 161 -4.05 14.70 -21.73
C MET A 161 -4.06 14.11 -20.31
N PHE A 162 -4.92 14.63 -19.43
CA PHE A 162 -5.17 14.09 -18.07
C PHE A 162 -4.00 14.11 -17.07
N ARG A 163 -2.95 14.91 -17.31
CA ARG A 163 -1.83 15.05 -16.35
C ARG A 163 -2.28 15.40 -14.92
N LEU A 164 -3.11 16.43 -14.77
CA LEU A 164 -3.65 16.82 -13.46
C LEU A 164 -4.51 15.71 -12.86
N TRP A 165 -5.27 15.00 -13.69
CA TRP A 165 -6.12 13.89 -13.25
C TRP A 165 -5.29 12.72 -12.72
N ASN A 166 -4.17 12.39 -13.37
CA ASN A 166 -3.24 11.37 -12.90
C ASN A 166 -2.60 11.73 -11.56
N ILE A 167 -2.28 13.01 -11.33
CA ILE A 167 -1.80 13.52 -10.04
C ILE A 167 -2.88 13.36 -8.95
N ILE A 168 -4.14 13.67 -9.27
CA ILE A 168 -5.26 13.51 -8.33
C ILE A 168 -5.45 12.02 -8.00
N LEU A 169 -5.52 11.16 -9.02
CA LEU A 169 -5.72 9.72 -8.83
C LEU A 169 -4.61 9.08 -8.00
N VAL A 170 -3.34 9.37 -8.29
CA VAL A 170 -2.23 8.79 -7.51
C VAL A 170 -2.18 9.32 -6.08
N SER A 171 -2.55 10.59 -5.85
CA SER A 171 -2.66 11.16 -4.50
C SER A 171 -3.81 10.53 -3.72
N LEU A 172 -4.96 10.34 -4.36
CA LEU A 172 -6.11 9.68 -3.78
C LEU A 172 -5.80 8.21 -3.43
N THR A 173 -5.14 7.48 -4.33
CA THR A 173 -4.66 6.12 -4.06
C THR A 173 -3.76 6.07 -2.83
N PHE A 174 -2.81 7.02 -2.71
CA PHE A 174 -1.91 7.07 -1.55
C PHE A 174 -2.66 7.37 -0.25
N ILE A 175 -3.59 8.33 -0.26
CA ILE A 175 -4.45 8.64 0.91
C ILE A 175 -5.28 7.41 1.32
N LEU A 176 -5.86 6.71 0.34
CA LEU A 176 -6.61 5.47 0.61
C LEU A 176 -5.71 4.35 1.15
N ALA A 177 -4.43 4.28 0.74
CA ALA A 177 -3.48 3.33 1.29
C ALA A 177 -3.02 3.69 2.72
N LEU A 178 -2.97 4.99 3.06
CA LEU A 178 -2.74 5.45 4.44
C LEU A 178 -3.94 5.11 5.34
N LEU A 179 -5.16 5.40 4.87
CA LEU A 179 -6.41 5.01 5.55
C LEU A 179 -6.46 3.49 5.72
N GLY A 180 -6.17 2.78 4.63
CA GLY A 180 -5.52 1.47 4.52
C GLY A 180 -4.91 0.92 5.79
N THR A 181 -3.69 1.40 5.98
CA THR A 181 -2.78 0.99 7.02
C THR A 181 -3.28 1.38 8.41
N PHE A 182 -3.95 2.54 8.53
CA PHE A 182 -4.53 2.99 9.79
C PHE A 182 -5.63 2.05 10.29
N ILE A 183 -6.57 1.67 9.42
CA ILE A 183 -7.66 0.75 9.78
C ILE A 183 -7.10 -0.62 10.18
N ASN A 184 -6.13 -1.15 9.42
CA ASN A 184 -5.56 -2.47 9.69
C ASN A 184 -4.78 -2.55 11.01
N ARG A 185 -4.18 -1.45 11.47
CA ARG A 185 -3.34 -1.47 12.68
C ARG A 185 -4.12 -1.19 13.96
N GLY A 186 -5.17 -0.39 13.93
CA GLY A 186 -5.90 -0.01 15.14
C GLY A 186 -7.02 1.01 14.92
N GLY A 187 -7.58 1.06 13.70
CA GLY A 187 -8.73 1.91 13.43
C GLY A 187 -9.98 1.45 14.20
N PRO A 188 -11.05 2.27 14.23
CA PRO A 188 -12.26 2.00 15.01
C PRO A 188 -13.09 0.81 14.51
N VAL A 189 -12.61 0.09 13.49
CA VAL A 189 -13.37 -0.94 12.79
C VAL A 189 -12.95 -2.31 13.30
N VAL A 190 -13.92 -3.04 13.88
CA VAL A 190 -13.72 -4.39 14.38
C VAL A 190 -13.47 -5.34 13.21
N SER A 191 -12.40 -6.12 13.29
CA SER A 191 -12.04 -7.13 12.30
C SER A 191 -11.32 -8.29 12.95
N VAL A 192 -11.46 -9.49 12.38
CA VAL A 192 -10.68 -10.68 12.75
C VAL A 192 -9.17 -10.49 12.52
N HIS A 193 -8.78 -9.51 11.70
CA HIS A 193 -7.41 -9.11 11.41
C HIS A 193 -6.93 -7.94 12.29
N SER A 194 -7.73 -7.44 13.23
CA SER A 194 -7.33 -6.32 14.09
C SER A 194 -6.26 -6.73 15.10
N PHE A 195 -5.01 -6.38 14.81
CA PHE A 195 -3.87 -6.70 15.69
C PHE A 195 -3.91 -5.95 17.04
N ALA A 196 -4.41 -4.72 17.06
CA ALA A 196 -4.52 -3.92 18.29
C ALA A 196 -5.53 -4.47 19.31
N ALA A 197 -6.51 -5.28 18.90
CA ALA A 197 -7.44 -5.92 19.82
C ALA A 197 -6.89 -7.24 20.39
N SER A 198 -5.71 -7.68 19.92
CA SER A 198 -5.09 -8.96 20.28
C SER A 198 -3.94 -8.81 21.29
N THR A 199 -3.53 -7.58 21.60
CA THR A 199 -2.62 -7.21 22.70
C THR A 199 -3.42 -6.90 23.95
#